data_AF-A0A090QQY2-F1
#
_entry.id   AF-A0A090QQY2-F1
#
_cell.length_a   1.000
_cell.length_b   1.000
_cell.length_c   1.000
_cell.angle_alpha   90.00
_cell.angle_beta   90.00
_cell.angle_gamma   90.00
#
_symmetry.space_group_name_H-M   'P 1'
#
loop_
_entity.id
_entity.type
_entity.pdbx_description
1 polymer ?
#
loop_
_entity_poly.entity_id
_entity_poly.type
_entity_poly.pdbx_seq_one_letter_code
_entity_poly.pdbx_strand_id
1 'polypeptide(L)'
;MFIGVVFTVVGLAATFLFFETLTFDKAQGVYFRGQYEPEKTFVNRQKQGRLADIYALQILSEHLHSGVSPFISYELNLVFENGERLNVMDHGDLSALEDSAMRLAELIHVPIWKAY
;
A
#
# COMPACT_ATOMS: atom_id res chain seq x y z
N MET A 1 11.52 26.61 -25.22
CA MET A 1 10.16 26.61 -24.65
C MET A 1 9.41 25.29 -24.91
N PHE A 2 9.54 24.64 -26.08
CA PHE A 2 8.82 23.39 -26.39
C PHE A 2 9.24 22.15 -25.58
N ILE A 3 10.54 21.97 -25.30
CA ILE A 3 11.04 20.79 -24.57
C ILE A 3 10.48 20.73 -23.14
N GLY A 4 10.36 21.89 -22.46
CA GLY A 4 9.78 21.96 -21.12
C GLY A 4 8.33 21.48 -21.09
N VAL A 5 7.52 21.86 -22.09
CA VAL A 5 6.13 21.41 -22.20
C VAL A 5 6.05 19.90 -22.39
N VAL A 6 6.94 19.31 -23.20
CA VAL A 6 7.01 17.86 -23.39
C VAL A 6 7.33 17.15 -22.08
N PHE A 7 8.34 17.61 -21.32
CA PHE A 7 8.67 17.02 -20.02
C PHE A 7 7.54 17.19 -19.00
N THR A 8 6.84 18.33 -18.98
CA THR A 8 5.67 18.53 -18.11
C THR A 8 4.52 17.60 -18.47
N VAL A 9 4.21 17.43 -19.75
CA VAL A 9 3.12 16.54 -20.21
C VAL A 9 3.45 15.08 -19.95
N VAL A 10 4.68 14.65 -20.27
CA VAL A 10 5.14 13.28 -19.99
C VAL A 10 5.19 13.02 -18.49
N GLY A 11 5.67 13.97 -17.69
CA GLY A 11 5.70 13.89 -16.23
C GLY A 11 4.31 13.76 -15.63
N LEU A 12 3.36 14.62 -16.04
CA LEU A 12 1.96 14.54 -15.59
C LEU A 12 1.34 13.20 -15.99
N ALA A 13 1.48 12.78 -17.25
CA ALA A 13 0.97 11.49 -17.71
C ALA A 13 1.57 10.32 -16.92
N ALA A 14 2.88 10.31 -16.70
CA ALA A 14 3.54 9.29 -15.87
C ALA A 14 2.99 9.27 -14.44
N THR A 15 2.71 10.44 -13.85
CA THR A 15 2.13 10.53 -12.50
C THR A 15 0.75 9.86 -12.44
N PHE A 16 -0.09 10.05 -13.46
CA PHE A 16 -1.40 9.40 -13.52
C PHE A 16 -1.35 7.91 -13.91
N LEU A 17 -0.29 7.47 -14.60
CA LEU A 17 -0.17 6.10 -15.10
C LEU A 17 0.56 5.15 -14.14
N PHE A 18 1.48 5.65 -13.29
CA PHE A 18 2.36 4.79 -12.48
C PHE A 18 2.07 4.77 -10.98
N PHE A 19 1.27 5.72 -10.46
CA PHE A 19 0.89 5.71 -9.05
C PHE A 19 -0.37 4.88 -8.84
N GLU A 20 -0.24 3.55 -8.91
CA GLU A 20 -1.33 2.65 -8.54
C GLU A 20 -1.48 2.59 -7.02
N THR A 21 -2.43 3.36 -6.49
CA THR A 21 -2.82 3.32 -5.08
C THR A 21 -3.59 2.05 -4.77
N LEU A 22 -3.33 1.45 -3.61
CA LEU A 22 -4.16 0.37 -3.08
C LEU A 22 -5.44 0.97 -2.49
N THR A 23 -6.57 0.73 -3.14
CA THR A 23 -7.89 1.24 -2.74
C THR A 23 -8.61 0.21 -1.89
N PHE A 24 -9.27 0.67 -0.82
CA PHE A 24 -10.11 -0.15 0.04
C PHE A 24 -11.57 0.30 -0.11
N ASP A 25 -12.41 -0.54 -0.74
CA ASP A 25 -13.84 -0.28 -0.87
C ASP A 25 -14.61 -1.07 0.20
N LYS A 26 -15.00 -0.36 1.27
CA LYS A 26 -15.77 -0.94 2.38
C LYS A 26 -17.20 -1.32 1.98
N ALA A 27 -17.81 -0.62 1.02
CA ALA A 27 -19.18 -0.90 0.59
C ALA A 27 -19.25 -2.23 -0.18
N GLN A 28 -18.25 -2.49 -1.03
CA GLN A 28 -18.13 -3.73 -1.78
C GLN A 28 -17.39 -4.84 -1.02
N GLY A 29 -16.65 -4.49 0.05
CA GLY A 29 -15.88 -5.45 0.84
C GLY A 29 -14.62 -5.95 0.12
N VAL A 30 -14.02 -5.12 -0.73
CA VAL A 30 -12.85 -5.48 -1.56
C VAL A 30 -11.71 -4.47 -1.43
N TYR A 31 -10.50 -4.90 -1.78
CA TYR A 31 -9.38 -4.01 -2.08
C TYR A 31 -8.90 -4.24 -3.51
N PHE A 32 -8.31 -3.22 -4.12
CA PHE A 32 -7.71 -3.33 -5.47
C PHE A 32 -6.65 -2.25 -5.74
N ARG A 33 -5.68 -2.56 -6.61
CA ARG A 33 -4.77 -1.57 -7.22
C ARG A 33 -5.27 -1.16 -8.59
N GLY A 34 -5.33 0.15 -8.82
CA GLY A 34 -5.78 0.69 -10.11
C GLY A 34 -7.27 0.45 -10.35
N GLN A 35 -7.62 -0.36 -11.36
CA GLN A 35 -9.01 -0.63 -11.73
C GLN A 35 -9.54 -1.91 -11.06
N TYR A 36 -10.73 -1.82 -10.46
CA TYR A 36 -11.43 -2.97 -9.90
C TYR A 36 -12.02 -3.84 -11.02
N GLU A 37 -11.71 -5.14 -11.02
CA GLU A 37 -12.20 -6.11 -12.01
C GLU A 37 -13.16 -7.13 -11.36
N PRO A 38 -14.49 -6.86 -11.29
CA PRO A 38 -15.44 -7.69 -10.54
C PRO A 38 -15.66 -9.09 -11.11
N GLU A 39 -15.44 -9.29 -12.42
CA GLU A 39 -15.70 -10.56 -13.11
C GLU A 39 -14.58 -11.58 -12.97
N LYS A 40 -13.37 -11.15 -12.60
CA LYS A 40 -12.28 -12.09 -12.34
C LYS A 40 -12.40 -12.57 -10.89
N THR A 41 -12.41 -13.88 -10.70
CA THR A 41 -12.10 -14.47 -9.39
C THR A 41 -10.84 -13.79 -8.85
N PHE A 42 -10.78 -13.55 -7.54
CA PHE A 42 -9.62 -12.93 -6.87
C PHE A 42 -8.40 -13.85 -6.91
N VAL A 43 -7.88 -14.14 -8.10
CA VAL A 43 -6.77 -15.08 -8.34
C VAL A 43 -5.45 -14.41 -7.98
N ASN A 44 -5.34 -13.09 -8.18
CA ASN A 44 -4.12 -12.34 -7.90
C ASN A 44 -4.31 -11.37 -6.73
N ARG A 45 -3.92 -11.82 -5.53
CA ARG A 45 -3.94 -11.03 -4.28
C ARG A 45 -3.12 -9.74 -4.37
N GLN A 46 -2.09 -9.68 -5.22
CA GLN A 46 -1.28 -8.47 -5.40
C GLN A 46 -2.06 -7.34 -6.12
N LYS A 47 -3.11 -7.69 -6.86
CA LYS A 47 -3.96 -6.75 -7.58
C LYS A 47 -5.29 -6.48 -6.89
N GLN A 48 -5.98 -7.51 -6.41
CA GLN A 48 -7.28 -7.35 -5.77
C GLN A 48 -7.64 -8.54 -4.88
N GLY A 49 -8.50 -8.31 -3.90
CA GLY A 49 -8.98 -9.35 -2.98
C GLY A 49 -10.12 -8.86 -2.11
N ARG A 50 -10.58 -9.73 -1.20
CA ARG A 50 -11.64 -9.39 -0.25
C ARG A 50 -11.02 -8.78 1.01
N LEU A 51 -11.70 -7.80 1.59
CA LEU A 51 -11.29 -7.25 2.89
C LEU A 51 -11.37 -8.30 3.99
N ALA A 52 -12.35 -9.20 3.91
CA ALA A 52 -12.55 -10.28 4.87
C ALA A 52 -11.42 -11.32 4.90
N ASP A 53 -10.59 -11.39 3.84
CA ASP A 53 -9.45 -12.31 3.80
C ASP A 53 -8.23 -11.74 4.54
N ILE A 54 -8.26 -10.44 4.89
CA ILE A 54 -7.18 -9.76 5.61
C ILE A 54 -7.26 -10.17 7.08
N TYR A 55 -6.19 -10.75 7.58
CA TYR A 55 -6.10 -11.24 8.95
C TYR A 55 -5.56 -10.21 9.93
N ALA A 56 -4.57 -9.41 9.49
CA ALA A 56 -3.97 -8.35 10.29
C ALA A 56 -3.35 -7.26 9.39
N LEU A 57 -3.06 -6.11 9.97
CA LEU A 57 -2.09 -5.17 9.44
C LEU A 57 -0.74 -5.41 10.11
N GLN A 58 0.36 -5.25 9.39
CA GLN A 58 1.71 -5.40 9.93
C GLN A 58 2.57 -4.18 9.60
N ILE A 59 3.26 -3.66 10.60
CA ILE A 59 4.28 -2.62 10.45
C ILE A 59 5.66 -3.25 10.63
N LEU A 60 6.56 -2.99 9.69
CA LEU A 60 7.94 -3.46 9.69
C LEU A 60 8.89 -2.27 9.62
N SER A 61 10.03 -2.33 10.32
CA SER A 61 11.15 -1.41 10.09
C SER A 61 12.15 -2.01 9.11
N GLU A 62 12.53 -1.24 8.11
CA GLU A 62 13.63 -1.55 7.21
C GLU A 62 14.80 -0.61 7.46
N HIS A 63 15.96 -1.19 7.76
CA HIS A 63 17.21 -0.43 7.94
C HIS A 63 17.94 -0.35 6.60
N LEU A 64 17.77 0.77 5.91
CA LEU A 64 18.43 0.97 4.62
C LEU A 64 19.87 1.46 4.84
N HIS A 65 20.80 0.52 4.68
CA HIS A 65 22.24 0.77 4.66
C HIS A 65 22.71 1.00 3.22
N SER A 66 22.28 2.10 2.59
CA SER A 66 22.73 2.49 1.26
C SER A 66 23.38 3.86 1.30
N GLY A 67 24.72 3.89 1.40
CA GLY A 67 25.52 5.12 1.30
C GLY A 67 26.00 5.72 2.63
N VAL A 68 26.05 7.05 2.69
CA VAL A 68 26.78 7.83 3.71
C VAL A 68 25.97 8.04 5.01
N SER A 69 24.65 7.82 4.99
CA SER A 69 23.80 7.98 6.17
C SER A 69 22.75 6.88 6.23
N PRO A 70 22.75 6.05 7.30
CA PRO A 70 21.68 5.08 7.51
C PRO A 70 20.38 5.82 7.82
N PHE A 71 19.28 5.39 7.19
CA PHE A 71 17.94 5.82 7.55
C PHE A 71 17.02 4.62 7.73
N ILE A 72 16.01 4.78 8.58
CA ILE A 72 14.99 3.77 8.84
C ILE A 72 13.76 4.15 8.03
N SER A 73 13.28 3.21 7.22
CA SER A 73 11.95 3.27 6.61
C SER A 73 11.02 2.29 7.31
N TYR A 74 9.73 2.56 7.22
CA TYR A 74 8.70 1.70 7.77
C TYR A 74 7.71 1.31 6.68
N GLU A 75 7.38 0.03 6.62
CA GLU A 75 6.45 -0.55 5.66
C GLU A 75 5.16 -0.95 6.39
N LEU A 76 4.01 -0.62 5.80
CA LEU A 76 2.70 -1.11 6.22
C LEU A 76 2.23 -2.20 5.26
N ASN A 77 1.88 -3.36 5.79
CA ASN A 77 1.44 -4.53 5.04
C ASN A 77 0.05 -5.01 5.45
N LEU A 78 -0.69 -5.57 4.49
CA LEU A 78 -1.76 -6.52 4.78
C LEU A 78 -1.15 -7.90 5.04
N VAL A 79 -1.68 -8.62 6.03
CA VAL A 79 -1.31 -10.01 6.31
C VAL A 79 -2.52 -10.90 6.10
N PHE A 80 -2.32 -12.03 5.42
CA PHE A 80 -3.35 -13.05 5.20
C PHE A 80 -3.16 -14.25 6.13
N GLU A 81 -4.18 -15.11 6.27
CA GLU A 81 -4.15 -16.28 7.19
C GLU A 81 -2.96 -17.22 6.95
N ASN A 82 -2.49 -17.33 5.70
CA ASN A 82 -1.34 -18.16 5.32
C ASN A 82 0.02 -17.49 5.60
N GLY A 83 0.03 -16.28 6.17
CA GLY A 83 1.23 -15.48 6.42
C GLY A 83 1.75 -14.73 5.19
N GLU A 84 1.09 -14.83 4.03
CA GLU A 84 1.39 -13.98 2.88
C GLU A 84 1.15 -12.51 3.22
N ARG A 85 1.94 -11.63 2.60
CA ARG A 85 1.87 -10.19 2.82
C ARG A 85 1.67 -9.44 1.51
N LEU A 86 0.96 -8.31 1.60
CA LEU A 86 0.81 -7.34 0.52
C LEU A 86 1.18 -5.95 1.04
N ASN A 87 2.21 -5.34 0.46
CA ASN A 87 2.61 -3.98 0.80
C ASN A 87 1.48 -2.99 0.52
N VAL A 88 1.15 -2.13 1.48
CA VAL A 88 0.20 -1.03 1.34
C VAL A 88 0.94 0.26 0.99
N MET A 89 1.95 0.61 1.79
CA MET A 89 2.74 1.83 1.66
C MET A 89 4.02 1.77 2.49
N ASP A 90 4.98 2.61 2.08
CA ASP A 90 6.21 2.88 2.82
C ASP A 90 6.24 4.33 3.31
N HIS A 91 6.79 4.56 4.50
CA HIS A 91 6.92 5.89 5.07
C HIS A 91 8.18 6.03 5.95
N GLY A 92 8.81 7.20 5.92
CA GLY A 92 10.00 7.49 6.76
C GLY A 92 9.67 7.95 8.19
N ASP A 93 8.41 8.36 8.43
CA ASP A 93 7.90 8.77 9.74
C ASP A 93 6.99 7.67 10.30
N LEU A 94 7.44 7.03 11.39
CA LEU A 94 6.71 5.96 12.07
C LEU A 94 5.38 6.45 12.64
N SER A 95 5.32 7.65 13.22
CA SER A 95 4.10 8.16 13.84
C SER A 95 3.00 8.33 12.79
N ALA A 96 3.36 8.92 11.63
CA ALA A 96 2.42 9.09 10.53
C ALA A 96 1.95 7.74 9.94
N LEU A 97 2.84 6.74 9.88
CA LEU A 97 2.49 5.39 9.43
C LEU A 97 1.56 4.69 10.42
N GLU A 98 1.85 4.79 11.73
CA GLU A 98 1.01 4.21 12.79
C GLU A 98 -0.39 4.82 12.81
N ASP A 99 -0.50 6.14 12.65
CA ASP A 99 -1.80 6.82 12.53
C ASP A 99 -2.60 6.31 11.32
N SER A 100 -1.93 6.09 10.19
CA SER A 100 -2.54 5.54 8.99
C SER A 100 -2.98 4.08 9.20
N ALA A 101 -2.14 3.27 9.85
CA ALA A 101 -2.44 1.88 10.18
C ALA A 101 -3.63 1.77 11.15
N MET A 102 -3.72 2.64 12.17
CA MET A 102 -4.86 2.70 13.09
C MET A 102 -6.17 2.97 12.37
N ARG A 103 -6.20 3.96 11.48
CA ARG A 103 -7.42 4.29 10.69
C ARG A 103 -7.83 3.15 9.76
N LEU A 104 -6.85 2.50 9.12
CA LEU A 104 -7.13 1.36 8.25
C LEU A 104 -7.61 0.15 9.04
N ALA A 105 -7.00 -0.14 10.20
CA ALA A 105 -7.42 -1.21 11.10
C ALA A 105 -8.85 -1.00 11.59
N GLU A 106 -9.24 0.23 11.94
CA GLU A 106 -10.62 0.58 12.31
C GLU A 106 -11.59 0.40 11.12
N LEU A 107 -11.17 0.76 9.90
CA LEU A 107 -11.99 0.61 8.70
C LEU A 107 -12.38 -0.86 8.45
N ILE A 108 -11.39 -1.77 8.54
CA ILE A 108 -11.50 -3.18 8.14
C ILE A 108 -11.60 -4.15 9.32
N HIS A 109 -11.50 -3.67 10.56
CA HIS A 109 -11.64 -4.40 11.83
C HIS A 109 -10.64 -5.54 12.04
N VAL A 110 -9.35 -5.27 11.83
CA VAL A 110 -8.27 -6.25 12.04
C VAL A 110 -7.22 -5.72 13.02
N PRO A 111 -6.49 -6.58 13.75
CA PRO A 111 -5.42 -6.14 14.64
C PRO A 111 -4.22 -5.58 13.87
N ILE A 112 -3.38 -4.80 14.57
CA ILE A 112 -2.09 -4.32 14.08
C ILE A 112 -0.98 -5.10 14.77
N TRP A 113 -0.04 -5.61 13.98
CA TRP A 113 1.19 -6.24 14.44
C TRP A 113 2.38 -5.30 14.22
N LYS A 114 3.14 -5.05 15.27
CA LYS A 114 4.35 -4.23 15.23
C LYS A 114 5.56 -5.13 15.37
N ALA A 115 6.46 -5.13 14.39
CA ALA A 115 7.69 -5.91 14.39
C ALA A 115 8.87 -5.04 13.95
N TYR A 116 9.27 -4.15 14.86
CA TYR A 116 10.44 -3.28 14.78
C TYR A 116 11.19 -3.30 16.11
#